data_AF-A0A8C5WU43-F1
#
_entry.id   AF-A0A8C5WU43-F1
#
_cell.length_a   1.000
_cell.length_b   1.000
_cell.length_c   1.000
_cell.angle_alpha   90.00
_cell.angle_beta   90.00
_cell.angle_gamma   90.00
#
_symmetry.space_group_name_H-M   'P 1'
#
loop_
_entity.id
_entity.type
_entity.pdbx_description
1 polymer ?
#
loop_
_entity_poly.entity_id
_entity_poly.type
_entity_poly.pdbx_seq_one_letter_code
_entity_poly.pdbx_strand_id
1 'polypeptide(L)'
;MGALENNSLLCCKICYLVRYWIREFWIMFKTDTNLTNTMEEFQELVKANGEEIHCRLIDTSQINARDWSRKVTQRIKSNSSKKRKVSLLFDHLEPEELSDHLTYLEFKSFRRISFPDYQNYIINGCVKDNPTMERSITLCNGISQWVQLMVLNRPTPQLRAEVFIKFIHVAQKLHQLQNFNTLMAVIGGLCHSSISRLKETSSHVPHDIHKVSCVFFLVFVYFTISVIKLCKQFRKTLSQVSSNFLNVLFQMFR
;
A
#
# COMPACT_ATOMS: atom_id res chain seq x y z
N MET A 1 38.72 -18.24 -34.98
CA MET A 1 38.08 -16.91 -34.80
C MET A 1 36.70 -17.00 -34.14
N GLY A 2 35.82 -17.95 -34.48
CA GLY A 2 34.44 -18.00 -33.93
C GLY A 2 34.26 -18.25 -32.42
N ALA A 3 35.26 -18.73 -31.68
CA ALA A 3 35.13 -18.96 -30.23
C ALA A 3 35.29 -17.67 -29.39
N LEU A 4 36.12 -16.73 -29.83
CA LEU A 4 36.32 -15.44 -29.16
C LEU A 4 35.13 -14.48 -29.40
N GLU A 5 34.56 -14.47 -30.62
CA GLU A 5 33.35 -13.69 -30.93
C GLU A 5 32.11 -14.21 -30.17
N ASN A 6 31.98 -15.53 -30.02
CA ASN A 6 30.89 -16.12 -29.23
C ASN A 6 30.97 -15.75 -27.73
N ASN A 7 32.18 -15.64 -27.17
CA ASN A 7 32.38 -15.18 -25.80
C ASN A 7 32.07 -13.69 -25.64
N SER A 8 32.48 -12.83 -26.59
CA SER A 8 32.15 -11.40 -26.54
C SER A 8 30.64 -11.16 -26.65
N LEU A 9 29.93 -11.89 -27.53
CA LEU A 9 28.47 -11.81 -27.64
C LEU A 9 27.75 -12.28 -26.35
N LEU A 10 28.25 -13.33 -25.70
CA LEU A 10 27.71 -13.80 -24.42
C LEU A 10 27.95 -12.77 -23.30
N CYS A 11 29.14 -12.19 -23.22
CA CYS A 11 29.46 -11.12 -22.27
C CYS A 11 28.55 -9.90 -22.48
N CYS A 12 28.30 -9.50 -23.73
CA CYS A 12 27.32 -8.47 -24.07
C CYS A 12 25.92 -8.83 -23.54
N LYS A 13 25.42 -10.05 -23.78
CA LYS A 13 24.11 -10.50 -23.27
C LYS A 13 24.01 -10.45 -21.75
N ILE A 14 25.07 -10.88 -21.05
CA ILE A 14 25.14 -10.80 -19.59
C ILE A 14 25.08 -9.33 -19.13
N CYS A 15 25.85 -8.44 -19.75
CA CYS A 15 25.83 -7.00 -19.42
C CYS A 15 24.45 -6.37 -19.68
N TYR A 16 23.77 -6.76 -20.76
CA TYR A 16 22.40 -6.30 -21.05
C TYR A 16 21.40 -6.80 -20.01
N LEU A 17 21.50 -8.07 -19.59
CA LEU A 17 20.66 -8.63 -18.55
C LEU A 17 20.87 -7.90 -17.22
N VAL A 18 22.13 -7.69 -16.83
CA VAL A 18 22.49 -6.97 -15.60
C VAL A 18 21.98 -5.52 -15.67
N ARG A 19 22.19 -4.81 -16.78
CA ARG A 19 21.66 -3.46 -16.99
C ARG A 19 20.13 -3.41 -16.86
N TYR A 20 19.44 -4.37 -17.48
CA TYR A 20 17.98 -4.47 -17.38
C TYR A 20 17.54 -4.73 -15.94
N TRP A 21 18.19 -5.68 -15.27
CA TRP A 21 17.88 -6.03 -13.88
C TRP A 21 18.04 -4.82 -12.95
N ILE A 22 19.14 -4.09 -13.07
CA ILE A 22 19.36 -2.89 -12.24
C ILE A 22 18.35 -1.80 -12.62
N ARG A 23 18.06 -1.59 -13.90
CA ARG A 23 17.10 -0.55 -14.34
C ARG A 23 15.68 -0.80 -13.83
N GLU A 24 15.20 -2.03 -13.94
CA GLU A 24 13.83 -2.39 -13.57
C GLU A 24 13.68 -2.62 -12.06
N PHE A 25 14.69 -3.22 -11.40
CA PHE A 25 14.62 -3.68 -10.01
C PHE A 25 15.66 -3.03 -9.09
N TRP A 26 16.07 -1.79 -9.36
CA TRP A 26 17.06 -1.03 -8.58
C TRP A 26 16.82 -1.03 -7.06
N ILE A 27 15.56 -1.15 -6.61
CA ILE A 27 15.21 -1.18 -5.19
C ILE A 27 15.83 -2.39 -4.45
N MET A 28 16.03 -3.51 -5.15
CA MET A 28 16.65 -4.71 -4.57
C MET A 28 18.11 -4.44 -4.24
N PHE A 29 18.84 -3.80 -5.15
CA PHE A 29 20.23 -3.40 -4.94
C PHE A 29 20.34 -2.45 -3.75
N LYS A 30 19.47 -1.44 -3.64
CA LYS A 30 19.49 -0.52 -2.49
C LYS A 30 19.23 -1.20 -1.13
N THR A 31 18.38 -2.22 -1.10
CA THR A 31 17.93 -2.83 0.15
C THR A 31 18.90 -3.90 0.64
N ASP A 32 19.60 -4.56 -0.27
CA ASP A 32 20.55 -5.62 0.01
C ASP A 32 21.99 -5.13 -0.19
N THR A 33 22.68 -4.93 0.94
CA THR A 33 24.08 -4.47 0.95
C THR A 33 25.02 -5.48 0.31
N ASN A 34 24.75 -6.79 0.45
CA ASN A 34 25.58 -7.82 -0.16
C ASN A 34 25.43 -7.79 -1.68
N LEU A 35 24.20 -7.67 -2.17
CA LEU A 35 23.93 -7.53 -3.61
C LEU A 35 24.58 -6.27 -4.19
N THR A 36 24.59 -5.16 -3.44
CA THR A 36 25.31 -3.94 -3.84
C THR A 36 26.80 -4.21 -3.97
N ASN A 37 27.43 -4.78 -2.93
CA ASN A 37 28.87 -5.06 -2.93
C ASN A 37 29.26 -6.01 -4.06
N THR A 38 28.51 -7.10 -4.28
CA THR A 38 28.76 -8.02 -5.40
C THR A 38 28.60 -7.34 -6.76
N MET A 39 27.68 -6.37 -6.89
CA MET A 39 27.52 -5.61 -8.13
C MET A 39 28.68 -4.64 -8.36
N GLU A 40 29.20 -4.01 -7.30
CA GLU A 40 30.41 -3.17 -7.37
C GLU A 40 31.64 -4.00 -7.76
N GLU A 41 31.82 -5.18 -7.16
CA GLU A 41 32.88 -6.13 -7.54
C GLU A 41 32.76 -6.56 -9.00
N PHE A 42 31.54 -6.84 -9.48
CA PHE A 42 31.29 -7.19 -10.88
C PHE A 42 31.61 -6.02 -11.82
N GLN A 43 31.27 -4.78 -11.43
CA GLN A 43 31.61 -3.59 -12.21
C GLN A 43 33.13 -3.38 -12.32
N GLU A 44 33.87 -3.56 -11.22
CA GLU A 44 35.33 -3.48 -11.25
C GLU A 44 35.95 -4.60 -12.09
N LEU A 45 35.41 -5.82 -12.03
CA LEU A 45 35.86 -6.93 -12.87
C LEU A 45 35.66 -6.65 -14.37
N VAL A 46 34.53 -6.06 -14.76
CA VAL A 46 34.27 -5.69 -16.15
C VAL A 46 35.11 -4.50 -16.58
N LYS A 47 35.41 -3.54 -15.70
CA LYS A 47 36.36 -2.45 -16.00
C LYS A 47 37.79 -2.97 -16.22
N ALA A 48 38.20 -3.97 -15.43
CA ALA A 48 39.54 -4.53 -15.52
C ALA A 48 39.74 -5.43 -16.75
N ASN A 49 38.74 -6.23 -17.11
CA ASN A 49 38.88 -7.31 -18.10
C ASN A 49 37.98 -7.17 -19.34
N GLY A 50 37.04 -6.22 -19.35
CA GLY A 50 36.03 -6.08 -20.39
C GLY A 50 36.35 -5.00 -21.42
N GLU A 51 35.57 -5.02 -22.51
CA GLU A 51 35.58 -3.97 -23.53
C GLU A 51 34.81 -2.71 -23.05
N GLU A 52 35.09 -1.57 -23.69
CA GLU A 52 34.49 -0.28 -23.34
C GLU A 52 32.95 -0.31 -23.43
N ILE A 53 32.38 -1.08 -24.37
CA ILE A 53 30.94 -1.24 -24.52
C ILE A 53 30.30 -1.90 -23.29
N HIS A 54 30.99 -2.86 -22.67
CA HIS A 54 30.51 -3.55 -21.46
C HIS A 54 30.47 -2.59 -20.27
N CYS A 55 31.52 -1.77 -20.10
CA CYS A 55 31.61 -0.76 -19.05
C CYS A 55 30.47 0.26 -19.13
N ARG A 56 30.13 0.72 -20.34
CA ARG A 56 29.01 1.66 -20.56
C ARG A 56 27.65 1.03 -20.29
N LEU A 57 27.49 -0.27 -20.55
CA LEU A 57 26.23 -0.98 -20.33
C LEU A 57 25.92 -1.12 -18.82
N ILE A 58 26.94 -1.35 -18.00
CA ILE A 58 26.78 -1.57 -16.55
C ILE A 58 26.91 -0.31 -15.69
N ASP A 59 27.12 0.87 -16.29
CA ASP A 59 27.13 2.14 -15.54
C ASP A 59 25.72 2.48 -15.02
N THR A 60 25.60 2.55 -13.70
CA THR A 60 24.35 2.75 -12.96
C THR A 60 24.22 4.14 -12.35
N SER A 61 25.18 5.04 -12.57
CA SER A 61 25.21 6.41 -12.03
C SER A 61 23.92 7.20 -12.30
N GLN A 62 23.29 6.97 -13.46
CA GLN A 62 22.03 7.59 -13.90
C GLN A 62 20.79 7.11 -13.11
N ILE A 63 20.84 5.92 -12.48
CA ILE A 63 19.70 5.29 -11.81
C ILE A 63 19.47 5.92 -10.42
N ASN A 64 20.55 6.34 -9.75
CA ASN A 64 20.52 7.04 -8.44
C ASN A 64 19.76 8.38 -8.50
N ALA A 65 19.59 9.01 -9.66
CA ALA A 65 18.79 10.23 -9.79
C ALA A 65 17.29 10.01 -9.48
N ARG A 66 16.77 8.78 -9.66
CA ARG A 66 15.37 8.42 -9.35
C ARG A 66 15.10 8.26 -7.84
N ASP A 67 16.13 8.29 -7.00
CA ASP A 67 16.02 8.14 -5.54
C ASP A 67 15.22 9.24 -4.85
N TRP A 68 15.27 10.47 -5.37
CA TRP A 68 14.65 11.63 -4.71
C TRP A 68 13.12 11.49 -4.61
N SER A 69 12.51 10.85 -5.61
CA SER A 69 11.05 10.67 -5.70
C SER A 69 10.48 9.75 -4.62
N ARG A 70 11.30 8.92 -3.96
CA ARG A 70 10.86 7.97 -2.91
C ARG A 70 11.30 8.36 -1.50
N LYS A 71 12.19 9.35 -1.33
CA LYS A 71 12.59 9.84 0.00
C LYS A 71 11.35 10.25 0.82
N VAL A 72 11.38 9.89 2.10
CA VAL A 72 10.31 10.13 3.07
C VAL A 72 10.06 11.63 3.17
N THR A 73 8.93 12.08 2.61
CA THR A 73 8.43 13.45 2.83
C THR A 73 7.07 13.34 3.47
N GLN A 74 7.07 13.14 4.78
CA GLN A 74 5.99 13.54 5.69
C GLN A 74 6.46 13.35 7.14
N ARG A 75 7.31 14.26 7.63
CA ARG A 75 7.27 14.59 9.06
C ARG A 75 6.04 15.45 9.27
N ILE A 76 4.94 14.85 9.71
CA ILE A 76 3.86 15.64 10.31
C ILE A 76 4.46 16.21 11.60
N LYS A 77 4.88 17.48 11.59
CA LYS A 77 5.24 18.18 12.83
C LYS A 77 3.99 18.16 13.72
N SER A 78 4.15 17.72 14.96
CA SER A 78 3.09 17.68 15.97
C SER A 78 2.64 19.11 16.30
N ASN A 79 1.73 19.66 15.51
CA ASN A 79 1.05 20.91 15.87
C ASN A 79 -0.02 20.59 16.92
N SER A 80 0.38 20.64 18.20
CA SER A 80 -0.50 20.50 19.36
C SER A 80 -1.66 21.51 19.39
N SER A 81 -1.57 22.61 18.61
CA SER A 81 -2.49 23.75 18.68
C SER A 81 -3.62 23.79 17.63
N LYS A 82 -3.73 22.86 16.67
CA LYS A 82 -4.66 22.99 15.52
C LYS A 82 -5.69 21.86 15.30
N LYS A 83 -5.87 20.92 16.23
CA LYS A 83 -6.85 19.81 16.06
C LYS A 83 -8.29 20.28 15.75
N ARG A 84 -8.67 21.48 16.20
CA ARG A 84 -10.02 22.05 16.02
C ARG A 84 -10.31 22.52 14.58
N LYS A 85 -9.30 22.85 13.76
CA LYS A 85 -9.50 23.40 12.39
C LYS A 85 -9.92 22.35 11.35
N VAL A 86 -9.49 21.10 11.53
CA VAL A 86 -9.80 20.01 10.58
C VAL A 86 -11.29 19.60 10.65
N SER A 87 -11.90 19.68 11.84
CA SER A 87 -13.33 19.38 12.01
C SER A 87 -14.23 20.37 11.26
N LEU A 88 -13.84 21.64 11.16
CA LEU A 88 -14.59 22.68 10.45
C LEU A 88 -14.49 22.51 8.93
N LEU A 89 -13.31 22.16 8.42
CA LEU A 89 -13.12 21.86 6.99
C LEU A 89 -13.91 20.63 6.55
N PHE A 90 -14.00 19.61 7.39
CA PHE A 90 -14.81 18.43 7.09
C PHE A 90 -16.28 18.78 6.84
N ASP A 91 -16.86 19.74 7.55
CA ASP A 91 -18.28 20.08 7.42
C ASP A 91 -18.59 20.64 6.02
N HIS A 92 -17.66 21.41 5.45
CA HIS A 92 -17.83 22.06 4.15
C HIS A 92 -17.37 21.21 2.96
N LEU A 93 -16.55 20.18 3.19
CA LEU A 93 -16.02 19.37 2.10
C LEU A 93 -17.07 18.42 1.53
N GLU A 94 -17.22 18.32 0.22
CA GLU A 94 -18.19 17.39 -0.36
C GLU A 94 -17.74 15.92 -0.16
N PRO A 95 -18.68 14.96 -0.09
CA PRO A 95 -18.32 13.54 0.04
C PRO A 95 -17.40 13.03 -1.07
N GLU A 96 -17.54 13.56 -2.29
CA GLU A 96 -16.73 13.23 -3.46
C GLU A 96 -15.29 13.73 -3.29
N GLU A 97 -15.11 15.03 -3.02
CA GLU A 97 -13.79 15.61 -2.75
C GLU A 97 -13.09 14.89 -1.59
N LEU A 98 -13.82 14.58 -0.52
CA LEU A 98 -13.23 13.85 0.61
C LEU A 98 -12.77 12.44 0.18
N SER A 99 -13.57 11.74 -0.62
CA SER A 99 -13.21 10.41 -1.13
C SER A 99 -11.98 10.45 -2.04
N ASP A 100 -11.83 11.48 -2.85
CA ASP A 100 -10.64 11.69 -3.71
C ASP A 100 -9.39 11.94 -2.89
N HIS A 101 -9.46 12.81 -1.88
CA HIS A 101 -8.33 13.09 -1.00
C HIS A 101 -7.90 11.84 -0.20
N LEU A 102 -8.86 11.08 0.34
CA LEU A 102 -8.55 9.83 1.05
C LEU A 102 -7.92 8.80 0.09
N THR A 103 -8.46 8.69 -1.13
CA THR A 103 -7.90 7.81 -2.17
C THR A 103 -6.50 8.21 -2.56
N TYR A 104 -6.22 9.50 -2.73
CA TYR A 104 -4.88 9.99 -3.02
C TYR A 104 -3.89 9.66 -1.89
N LEU A 105 -4.30 9.84 -0.63
CA LEU A 105 -3.45 9.52 0.53
C LEU A 105 -3.13 8.02 0.59
N GLU A 106 -4.14 7.19 0.41
CA GLU A 106 -3.99 5.73 0.41
C GLU A 106 -3.12 5.27 -0.76
N PHE A 107 -3.38 5.74 -1.99
CA PHE A 107 -2.56 5.47 -3.17
C PHE A 107 -1.10 5.89 -2.97
N LYS A 108 -0.86 7.07 -2.40
CA LYS A 108 0.50 7.57 -2.10
C LYS A 108 1.22 6.68 -1.08
N SER A 109 0.51 6.11 -0.12
CA SER A 109 1.05 5.14 0.84
C SER A 109 1.32 3.80 0.15
N PHE A 110 0.34 3.28 -0.59
CA PHE A 110 0.39 2.00 -1.29
C PHE A 110 1.56 1.94 -2.29
N ARG A 111 1.79 3.00 -3.06
CA ARG A 111 2.92 3.11 -4.01
C ARG A 111 4.31 3.03 -3.37
N ARG A 112 4.42 3.17 -2.05
CA ARG A 112 5.69 3.03 -1.33
C ARG A 112 5.99 1.59 -0.94
N ILE A 113 4.98 0.71 -0.97
CA ILE A 113 5.16 -0.71 -0.73
C ILE A 113 5.79 -1.31 -1.99
N SER A 114 6.92 -1.97 -1.82
CA SER A 114 7.72 -2.55 -2.88
C SER A 114 7.63 -4.08 -2.86
N PHE A 115 8.09 -4.73 -3.94
CA PHE A 115 8.13 -6.19 -3.99
C PHE A 115 8.91 -6.84 -2.83
N PRO A 116 10.11 -6.34 -2.44
CA PRO A 116 10.82 -6.83 -1.25
C PRO A 116 9.99 -6.77 0.04
N ASP A 117 9.14 -5.74 0.20
CA ASP A 117 8.29 -5.61 1.38
C ASP A 117 7.27 -6.75 1.46
N TYR A 118 6.65 -7.11 0.33
CA TYR A 118 5.75 -8.26 0.25
C TYR A 118 6.47 -9.58 0.50
N GLN A 119 7.66 -9.76 -0.09
CA GLN A 119 8.46 -10.96 0.13
C GLN A 119 8.82 -11.12 1.62
N ASN A 120 9.28 -10.04 2.26
CA ASN A 120 9.61 -10.02 3.69
C ASN A 120 8.39 -10.38 4.55
N TYR A 121 7.21 -9.85 4.22
CA TYR A 121 5.98 -10.19 4.92
C TYR A 121 5.58 -11.67 4.78
N ILE A 122 5.67 -12.22 3.56
CA ILE A 122 5.29 -13.62 3.30
C ILE A 122 6.24 -14.57 4.04
N ILE A 123 7.54 -14.30 4.03
CA ILE A 123 8.56 -15.13 4.68
C ILE A 123 8.42 -15.06 6.21
N ASN A 124 8.31 -13.85 6.77
CA ASN A 124 8.29 -13.67 8.23
C ASN A 124 6.89 -13.86 8.84
N GLY A 125 5.84 -13.91 8.01
CA GLY A 125 4.44 -14.01 8.43
C GLY A 125 3.93 -12.81 9.23
N CYS A 126 4.69 -11.72 9.33
CA CYS A 126 4.35 -10.52 10.08
C CYS A 126 4.96 -9.27 9.43
N VAL A 127 4.44 -8.10 9.81
CA VAL A 127 4.86 -6.79 9.27
C VAL A 127 6.06 -6.21 10.04
N LYS A 128 6.65 -6.99 10.95
CA LYS A 128 7.78 -6.54 11.76
C LYS A 128 8.96 -6.20 10.85
N ASP A 129 9.62 -5.08 11.12
CA ASP A 129 10.74 -4.56 10.34
C ASP A 129 10.40 -4.24 8.87
N ASN A 130 9.12 -4.00 8.56
CA ASN A 130 8.61 -3.57 7.26
C ASN A 130 7.90 -2.21 7.35
N PRO A 131 8.66 -1.09 7.38
CA PRO A 131 8.12 0.23 7.71
C PRO A 131 7.22 0.84 6.65
N THR A 132 7.28 0.40 5.39
CA THR A 132 6.38 0.89 4.32
C THR A 132 4.99 0.28 4.49
N MET A 133 4.93 -1.03 4.72
CA MET A 133 3.66 -1.72 4.91
C MET A 133 3.03 -1.41 6.27
N GLU A 134 3.82 -1.28 7.34
CA GLU A 134 3.35 -0.83 8.66
C GLU A 134 2.69 0.55 8.60
N ARG A 135 3.28 1.50 7.85
CA ARG A 135 2.70 2.83 7.64
C ARG A 135 1.37 2.75 6.90
N SER A 136 1.24 1.87 5.90
CA SER A 136 -0.01 1.69 5.17
C SER A 136 -1.12 1.14 6.06
N ILE A 137 -0.80 0.15 6.89
CA ILE A 137 -1.74 -0.40 7.88
C ILE A 137 -2.12 0.68 8.90
N THR A 138 -1.14 1.44 9.38
CA THR A 138 -1.37 2.55 10.32
C THR A 138 -2.26 3.63 9.70
N LEU A 139 -2.11 3.93 8.41
CA LEU A 139 -2.98 4.86 7.70
C LEU A 139 -4.43 4.35 7.66
N CYS A 140 -4.66 3.09 7.26
CA CYS A 140 -5.99 2.49 7.24
C CYS A 140 -6.64 2.51 8.63
N ASN A 141 -5.91 2.09 9.67
CA ASN A 141 -6.40 2.11 11.05
C ASN A 141 -6.67 3.55 11.53
N GLY A 142 -5.81 4.49 11.15
CA GLY A 142 -5.97 5.91 11.44
C GLY A 142 -7.22 6.51 10.80
N ILE A 143 -7.57 6.10 9.57
CA ILE A 143 -8.81 6.52 8.90
C ILE A 143 -10.02 5.97 9.68
N SER A 144 -10.03 4.69 10.06
CA SER A 144 -11.10 4.10 10.86
C SER A 144 -11.30 4.84 12.18
N GLN A 145 -10.21 5.16 12.89
CA GLN A 145 -10.26 5.91 14.14
C GLN A 145 -10.71 7.36 13.92
N TRP A 146 -10.26 8.00 12.84
CA TRP A 146 -10.65 9.36 12.50
C TRP A 146 -12.16 9.43 12.24
N VAL A 147 -12.73 8.49 11.48
CA VAL A 147 -14.19 8.38 11.27
C VAL A 147 -14.93 8.28 12.60
N GLN A 148 -14.49 7.40 13.50
CA GLN A 148 -15.10 7.26 14.84
C GLN A 148 -15.06 8.59 15.61
N LEU A 149 -13.91 9.26 15.65
CA LEU A 149 -13.75 10.54 16.34
C LEU A 149 -14.62 11.64 15.71
N MET A 150 -14.72 11.68 14.39
CA MET A 150 -15.55 12.67 13.69
C MET A 150 -17.02 12.54 14.05
N VAL A 151 -17.52 11.31 14.20
CA VAL A 151 -18.88 11.06 14.71
C VAL A 151 -18.95 11.44 16.20
N LEU A 152 -18.10 10.85 17.05
CA LEU A 152 -18.17 11.01 18.51
C LEU A 152 -17.97 12.44 19.01
N ASN A 153 -17.25 13.28 18.27
CA ASN A 153 -17.01 14.68 18.63
C ASN A 153 -18.23 15.59 18.42
N ARG A 154 -19.32 15.11 17.78
CA ARG A 154 -20.55 15.91 17.67
C ARG A 154 -21.37 15.84 18.95
N PRO A 155 -21.83 16.99 19.47
CA PRO A 155 -22.45 17.06 20.79
C PRO A 155 -23.82 16.38 20.82
N THR A 156 -24.63 16.54 19.77
CA THR A 156 -26.01 16.03 19.72
C THR A 156 -26.15 14.78 18.86
N PRO A 157 -27.11 13.89 19.16
CA PRO A 157 -27.40 12.71 18.34
C PRO A 157 -27.71 13.02 16.86
N GLN A 158 -28.37 14.14 16.60
CA GLN A 158 -28.74 14.59 15.25
C GLN A 158 -27.49 14.94 14.44
N LEU A 159 -26.60 15.75 15.00
CA LEU A 159 -25.34 16.10 14.35
C LEU A 159 -24.42 14.89 14.16
N ARG A 160 -24.45 13.93 15.10
CA ARG A 160 -23.77 12.64 14.93
C ARG A 160 -24.33 11.87 13.74
N ALA A 161 -25.65 11.84 13.58
CA ALA A 161 -26.31 11.17 12.46
C ALA A 161 -25.96 11.82 11.12
N GLU A 162 -25.90 13.16 11.05
CA GLU A 162 -25.45 13.88 9.85
C GLU A 162 -24.03 13.48 9.42
N VAL A 163 -23.08 13.43 10.37
CA VAL A 163 -21.71 12.98 10.09
C VAL A 163 -21.68 11.50 9.66
N PHE A 164 -22.48 10.66 10.30
CA PHE A 164 -22.62 9.24 9.93
C PHE A 164 -23.11 9.10 8.48
N ILE A 165 -24.20 9.80 8.13
CA ILE A 165 -24.78 9.81 6.77
C ILE A 165 -23.74 10.30 5.76
N LYS A 166 -23.01 11.38 6.08
CA LYS A 166 -21.95 11.90 5.22
C LYS A 166 -20.87 10.86 4.93
N PHE A 167 -20.43 10.09 5.94
CA PHE A 167 -19.47 9.01 5.70
C PHE A 167 -20.03 7.83 4.90
N ILE A 168 -21.33 7.57 4.95
CA ILE A 168 -21.97 6.61 4.04
C ILE A 168 -21.93 7.12 2.60
N HIS A 169 -22.18 8.41 2.36
CA HIS A 169 -22.00 9.00 1.03
C HIS A 169 -20.55 8.93 0.55
N VAL A 170 -19.57 9.20 1.44
CA VAL A 170 -18.14 9.01 1.14
C VAL A 170 -17.86 7.55 0.77
N ALA A 171 -18.40 6.59 1.51
CA ALA A 171 -18.26 5.16 1.20
C ALA A 171 -18.83 4.80 -0.18
N GLN A 172 -19.99 5.36 -0.56
CA GLN A 172 -20.54 5.19 -1.91
C GLN A 172 -19.59 5.73 -2.99
N LYS A 173 -18.99 6.90 -2.78
CA LYS A 173 -18.02 7.49 -3.70
C LYS A 173 -16.74 6.66 -3.78
N LEU A 174 -16.21 6.19 -2.65
CA LEU A 174 -15.06 5.26 -2.62
C LEU A 174 -15.35 3.95 -3.37
N HIS A 175 -16.58 3.44 -3.28
CA HIS A 175 -17.01 2.28 -4.07
C HIS A 175 -17.05 2.58 -5.57
N GLN A 176 -17.55 3.74 -5.99
CA GLN A 176 -17.54 4.19 -7.39
C GLN A 176 -16.11 4.34 -7.93
N LEU A 177 -15.19 4.84 -7.11
CA LEU A 177 -13.76 4.93 -7.40
C LEU A 177 -13.03 3.56 -7.34
N GLN A 178 -13.73 2.48 -6.99
CA GLN A 178 -13.17 1.15 -6.77
C GLN A 178 -12.06 1.12 -5.71
N ASN A 179 -12.02 2.08 -4.78
CA ASN A 179 -11.10 2.08 -3.66
C ASN A 179 -11.66 1.27 -2.48
N PHE A 180 -11.56 -0.05 -2.59
CA PHE A 180 -12.06 -0.96 -1.57
C PHE A 180 -11.27 -0.89 -0.26
N ASN A 181 -9.97 -0.57 -0.29
CA ASN A 181 -9.16 -0.51 0.93
C ASN A 181 -9.63 0.61 1.86
N THR A 182 -9.77 1.83 1.32
CA THR A 182 -10.28 2.97 2.08
C THR A 182 -11.75 2.82 2.43
N LEU A 183 -12.56 2.24 1.52
CA LEU A 183 -13.96 1.89 1.80
C LEU A 183 -14.05 1.02 3.06
N MET A 184 -13.23 -0.04 3.17
CA MET A 184 -13.22 -0.92 4.32
C MET A 184 -12.79 -0.20 5.60
N ALA A 185 -11.84 0.75 5.52
CA ALA A 185 -11.46 1.56 6.67
C ALA A 185 -12.62 2.44 7.17
N VAL A 186 -13.35 3.11 6.27
CA VAL A 186 -14.50 3.95 6.63
C VAL A 186 -15.62 3.11 7.23
N ILE A 187 -16.01 2.01 6.59
CA ILE A 187 -17.06 1.11 7.06
C ILE A 187 -16.68 0.45 8.39
N GLY A 188 -15.43 0.00 8.53
CA GLY A 188 -14.90 -0.53 9.78
C GLY A 188 -14.97 0.50 10.92
N GLY A 189 -14.74 1.78 10.63
CA GLY A 189 -14.93 2.88 11.58
C GLY A 189 -16.40 3.07 11.99
N LEU A 190 -17.33 3.08 11.04
CA LEU A 190 -18.76 3.26 11.30
C LEU A 190 -19.41 2.07 12.02
N CYS A 191 -18.94 0.86 11.76
CA CYS A 191 -19.41 -0.37 12.40
C CYS A 191 -18.71 -0.67 13.74
N HIS A 192 -17.76 0.17 14.16
CA HIS A 192 -17.04 -0.03 15.41
C HIS A 192 -17.97 0.04 16.62
N SER A 193 -17.64 -0.72 17.68
CA SER A 193 -18.48 -0.87 18.88
C SER A 193 -18.78 0.42 19.63
N SER A 194 -17.93 1.45 19.47
CA SER A 194 -18.12 2.79 20.02
C SER A 194 -19.23 3.57 19.31
N ILE A 195 -19.47 3.29 18.02
CA ILE A 195 -20.49 3.94 17.19
C ILE A 195 -21.78 3.12 17.19
N SER A 196 -21.69 1.80 16.99
CA SER A 196 -22.86 0.92 16.85
C SER A 196 -23.75 0.87 18.11
N ARG A 197 -23.19 1.18 19.28
CA ARG A 197 -23.95 1.29 20.54
C ARG A 197 -24.79 2.56 20.68
N LEU A 198 -24.61 3.56 19.82
CA LEU A 198 -25.29 4.85 19.89
C LEU A 198 -26.73 4.75 19.34
N LYS A 199 -27.62 4.12 20.09
CA LYS A 199 -29.02 3.86 19.67
C LYS A 199 -29.79 5.13 19.31
N GLU A 200 -29.61 6.19 20.09
CA GLU A 200 -30.27 7.49 19.85
C GLU A 200 -29.75 8.17 18.57
N THR A 201 -28.48 8.00 18.21
CA THR A 201 -27.96 8.48 16.92
C THR A 201 -28.54 7.66 15.78
N SER A 202 -28.60 6.34 15.96
CA SER A 202 -29.14 5.40 14.96
C SER A 202 -30.59 5.71 14.58
N SER A 203 -31.43 6.13 15.54
CA SER A 203 -32.83 6.50 15.27
C SER A 203 -32.99 7.77 14.42
N HIS A 204 -31.96 8.61 14.32
CA HIS A 204 -31.96 9.82 13.49
C HIS A 204 -31.38 9.57 12.09
N VAL A 205 -30.83 8.38 11.82
CA VAL A 205 -30.31 8.03 10.50
C VAL A 205 -31.46 7.44 9.66
N PRO A 206 -31.70 7.94 8.43
CA PRO A 206 -32.75 7.43 7.56
C PRO A 206 -32.59 5.94 7.25
N HIS A 207 -33.72 5.25 7.09
CA HIS A 207 -33.75 3.79 6.88
C HIS A 207 -32.97 3.35 5.62
N ASP A 208 -32.99 4.14 4.54
CA ASP A 208 -32.24 3.80 3.33
C ASP A 208 -30.73 3.91 3.51
N ILE A 209 -30.26 4.81 4.38
CA ILE A 209 -28.83 4.90 4.76
C ILE A 209 -28.42 3.67 5.56
N HIS A 210 -29.28 3.19 6.48
CA HIS A 210 -29.04 1.94 7.20
C HIS A 210 -28.91 0.74 6.25
N LYS A 211 -29.78 0.64 5.23
CA LYS A 211 -29.67 -0.43 4.22
C LYS A 211 -28.33 -0.39 3.51
N VAL A 212 -27.92 0.79 3.03
CA VAL A 212 -26.63 0.97 2.33
C VAL A 212 -25.46 0.60 3.24
N SER A 213 -25.48 1.07 4.49
CA SER A 213 -24.46 0.73 5.48
C SER A 213 -24.38 -0.78 5.73
N CYS A 214 -25.53 -1.46 5.83
CA CYS A 214 -25.60 -2.91 6.00
C CYS A 214 -25.02 -3.64 4.78
N VAL A 215 -25.33 -3.21 3.55
CA VAL A 215 -24.77 -3.82 2.33
C VAL A 215 -23.25 -3.70 2.35
N PHE A 216 -22.70 -2.51 2.60
CA PHE A 216 -21.25 -2.34 2.66
C PHE A 216 -20.61 -3.10 3.82
N PHE A 217 -21.27 -3.23 4.95
CA PHE A 217 -20.80 -4.08 6.05
C PHE A 217 -20.74 -5.55 5.65
N LEU A 218 -21.74 -6.06 4.93
CA LEU A 218 -21.70 -7.44 4.41
C LEU A 218 -20.57 -7.61 3.39
N VAL A 219 -20.32 -6.63 2.52
CA VAL A 219 -19.17 -6.65 1.62
C VAL A 219 -17.85 -6.64 2.40
N PHE A 220 -17.73 -5.84 3.45
CA PHE A 220 -16.56 -5.83 4.35
C PHE A 220 -16.33 -7.19 5.00
N VAL A 221 -17.38 -7.79 5.58
CA VAL A 221 -17.30 -9.11 6.22
C VAL A 221 -16.96 -10.18 5.19
N TYR A 222 -17.61 -10.17 4.03
CA TYR A 222 -17.34 -11.12 2.95
C TYR A 222 -15.90 -11.03 2.46
N PHE A 223 -15.40 -9.82 2.20
CA PHE A 223 -14.03 -9.59 1.76
C PHE A 223 -13.04 -10.06 2.82
N THR A 224 -13.27 -9.71 4.09
CA THR A 224 -12.42 -10.14 5.22
C THR A 224 -12.39 -11.66 5.37
N ILE A 225 -13.56 -12.32 5.33
CA ILE A 225 -13.65 -13.78 5.42
C ILE A 225 -13.00 -14.45 4.21
N SER A 226 -13.22 -13.94 3.00
CA SER A 226 -12.63 -14.46 1.78
C SER A 226 -11.11 -14.35 1.81
N VAL A 227 -10.56 -13.19 2.22
CA VAL A 227 -9.12 -13.01 2.42
C VAL A 227 -8.59 -13.94 3.51
N ILE A 228 -9.27 -14.11 4.64
CA ILE A 228 -8.84 -15.04 5.71
C ILE A 228 -8.83 -16.48 5.20
N LYS A 229 -9.87 -16.92 4.49
CA LYS A 229 -9.93 -18.26 3.88
C LYS A 229 -8.81 -18.47 2.88
N LEU A 230 -8.54 -17.46 2.06
CA LEU A 230 -7.51 -17.48 1.04
C LEU A 230 -6.10 -17.49 1.64
N CYS A 231 -5.85 -16.69 2.67
CA CYS A 231 -4.60 -16.73 3.43
C CYS A 231 -4.40 -18.07 4.15
N LYS A 232 -5.46 -18.66 4.73
CA LYS A 232 -5.39 -20.00 5.32
C LYS A 232 -5.09 -21.08 4.28
N GLN A 233 -5.75 -21.02 3.12
CA GLN A 233 -5.50 -21.93 2.01
C GLN A 233 -4.08 -21.78 1.48
N PHE A 234 -3.62 -20.54 1.26
CA PHE A 234 -2.27 -20.23 0.82
C PHE A 234 -1.20 -20.73 1.81
N ARG A 235 -1.39 -20.51 3.12
CA ARG A 235 -0.50 -21.07 4.16
C ARG A 235 -0.47 -22.60 4.13
N LYS A 236 -1.62 -23.25 3.94
CA LYS A 236 -1.71 -24.72 3.85
C LYS A 236 -0.97 -25.25 2.61
N THR A 237 -1.16 -24.60 1.46
CA THR A 237 -0.45 -24.94 0.21
C THR A 237 1.06 -24.69 0.32
N LEU A 238 1.49 -23.57 0.93
CA LEU A 238 2.92 -23.31 1.18
C LEU A 238 3.56 -24.31 2.15
N SER A 239 2.82 -24.78 3.16
CA SER A 239 3.32 -25.82 4.07
C SER A 239 3.48 -27.19 3.42
N GLN A 240 2.86 -27.41 2.26
CA GLN A 240 2.87 -28.67 1.53
C GLN A 240 3.86 -28.67 0.34
N VAL A 241 4.34 -27.51 -0.10
CA VAL A 241 5.24 -27.40 -1.27
C VAL A 241 6.64 -27.05 -0.77
N SER A 242 7.55 -28.02 -0.77
CA SER A 242 8.98 -27.75 -0.58
C SER A 242 9.51 -26.94 -1.77
N SER A 243 10.31 -25.92 -1.45
CA SER A 243 11.32 -25.27 -2.30
C SER A 243 11.05 -25.31 -3.80
N ASN A 244 10.35 -24.27 -4.28
CA ASN A 244 10.26 -23.74 -5.65
C ASN A 244 8.80 -23.61 -6.09
N PHE A 245 8.18 -22.44 -5.88
CA PHE A 245 7.25 -21.80 -6.83
C PHE A 245 6.71 -20.48 -6.24
N LEU A 246 7.37 -19.36 -6.57
CA LEU A 246 6.96 -18.00 -6.22
C LEU A 246 6.29 -17.38 -7.45
N ASN A 247 5.02 -17.72 -7.73
CA ASN A 247 4.32 -17.16 -8.91
C ASN A 247 2.80 -16.95 -8.77
N VAL A 248 2.23 -16.93 -7.56
CA VAL A 248 0.75 -16.95 -7.41
C VAL A 248 0.12 -15.60 -7.02
N LEU A 249 0.88 -14.53 -6.76
CA LEU A 249 0.27 -13.31 -6.22
C LEU A 249 -0.47 -12.40 -7.23
N PHE A 250 -0.43 -12.69 -8.54
CA PHE A 250 -1.03 -11.81 -9.56
C PHE A 250 -2.39 -12.23 -10.12
N GLN A 251 -2.95 -13.38 -9.70
CA GLN A 251 -4.26 -13.83 -10.20
C GLN A 251 -5.47 -13.39 -9.35
N MET A 252 -5.28 -12.63 -8.27
CA MET A 252 -6.36 -12.28 -7.33
C MET A 252 -7.04 -10.92 -7.58
N PHE A 253 -6.67 -10.21 -8.64
CA PHE A 253 -7.29 -8.93 -9.02
C PHE A 253 -7.92 -8.98 -10.42
N ARG A 254 -8.70 -10.03 -10.71
CA ARG A 254 -9.65 -10.02 -11.82
C ARG A 254 -11.02 -10.47 -11.35
#